data_AF-A0A7J5Z7W5-F1
#
_entry.id   AF-A0A7J5Z7W5-F1
#
_cell.length_a   1.000
_cell.length_b   1.000
_cell.length_c   1.000
_cell.angle_alpha   90.00
_cell.angle_beta   90.00
_cell.angle_gamma   90.00
#
_symmetry.space_group_name_H-M   'P 1'
#
loop_
_entity.id
_entity.type
_entity.pdbx_description
1 polymer ?
#
loop_
_entity_poly.entity_id
_entity_poly.type
_entity_poly.pdbx_seq_one_letter_code
_entity_poly.pdbx_strand_id
1 'polypeptide(L)'
;MEDKANILGDFLIQKPPTSFQEAVEVYQSLPKLLGANGENAVPVKVWLLPLTCLDSTAAKLVRQISIGLVQKSQSVLEDFSDLEMRFNDALRTQTAQQFHRLEKNSKPLNRCALSSNGIPTNSGKETAINRGGGEEEAVLAEI
;
A
#
# COMPACT_ATOMS: atom_id res chain seq x y z
N MET A 1 22.44 -18.98 0.49
CA MET A 1 21.24 -18.14 0.35
C MET A 1 21.78 -16.79 -0.07
N GLU A 2 21.45 -16.33 -1.28
CA GLU A 2 21.98 -15.08 -1.81
C GLU A 2 20.96 -13.99 -1.50
N ASP A 3 21.38 -12.98 -0.75
CA ASP A 3 20.50 -11.88 -0.35
C ASP A 3 20.17 -11.04 -1.58
N LYS A 4 18.93 -11.15 -2.05
CA LYS A 4 18.41 -10.32 -3.14
C LYS A 4 18.04 -8.94 -2.62
N ALA A 5 18.62 -7.91 -3.24
CA ALA A 5 18.20 -6.53 -3.02
C ALA A 5 17.05 -6.17 -3.96
N ASN A 6 16.11 -5.36 -3.48
CA ASN A 6 15.10 -4.71 -4.32
C ASN A 6 15.03 -3.24 -3.90
N ILE A 7 15.29 -2.32 -4.84
CA ILE A 7 15.23 -0.88 -4.59
C ILE A 7 13.94 -0.35 -5.20
N LEU A 8 13.12 0.28 -4.36
CA LEU A 8 11.94 1.04 -4.78
C LEU A 8 12.25 2.52 -4.64
N GLY A 9 12.07 3.28 -5.71
CA GLY A 9 12.27 4.72 -5.70
C GLY A 9 11.96 5.37 -7.05
N ASP A 10 11.85 6.69 -7.04
CA ASP A 10 11.45 7.49 -8.21
C ASP A 10 12.60 7.79 -9.18
N PHE A 11 13.63 6.95 -9.17
CA PHE A 11 14.81 7.09 -10.02
C PHE A 11 14.77 6.14 -11.20
N LEU A 12 15.19 6.63 -12.36
CA LEU A 12 15.40 5.80 -13.54
C LEU A 12 16.69 4.99 -13.41
N ILE A 13 16.60 3.83 -12.78
CA ILE A 13 17.70 2.89 -12.62
C ILE A 13 17.71 1.93 -13.82
N GLN A 14 18.79 1.92 -14.61
CA GLN A 14 18.88 1.11 -15.84
C GLN A 14 18.84 -0.41 -15.57
N LYS A 15 19.47 -0.86 -14.48
CA LYS A 15 19.48 -2.26 -14.06
C LYS A 15 19.13 -2.34 -12.57
N PRO A 16 18.02 -3.00 -12.19
CA PRO A 16 17.70 -3.19 -10.78
C PRO A 16 18.80 -4.03 -10.12
N PRO A 17 19.29 -3.64 -8.93
CA PRO A 17 20.31 -4.41 -8.23
C PRO A 17 19.72 -5.74 -7.78
N THR A 18 20.51 -6.79 -7.87
CA THR A 18 20.14 -8.15 -7.46
C THR A 18 20.98 -8.67 -6.30
N SER A 19 22.03 -7.94 -5.92
CA SER A 19 22.90 -8.22 -4.78
C SER A 19 23.08 -7.00 -3.89
N PHE A 20 23.59 -7.22 -2.68
CA PHE A 20 23.93 -6.14 -1.75
C PHE A 20 24.95 -5.15 -2.34
N GLN A 21 25.99 -5.65 -3.02
CA GLN A 21 27.03 -4.80 -3.58
C GLN A 21 26.51 -3.90 -4.71
N GLU A 22 25.69 -4.46 -5.62
CA GLU A 22 25.01 -3.67 -6.65
C GLU A 22 24.07 -2.61 -6.01
N ALA A 23 23.40 -2.94 -4.90
CA ALA A 23 22.53 -1.99 -4.22
C ALA A 23 23.30 -0.82 -3.58
N VAL A 24 24.49 -1.08 -3.01
CA VAL A 24 25.39 -0.04 -2.48
C VAL A 24 25.87 0.88 -3.61
N GLU A 25 26.25 0.32 -4.76
CA GLU A 25 26.65 1.09 -5.94
C GLU A 25 25.53 1.99 -6.45
N VAL A 26 24.30 1.45 -6.54
CA VAL A 26 23.11 2.24 -6.89
C VAL A 26 22.91 3.37 -5.90
N TYR A 27 22.94 3.08 -4.59
CA TYR A 27 22.76 4.09 -3.54
C TYR A 27 23.77 5.24 -3.65
N GLN A 28 25.04 4.93 -3.87
CA GLN A 28 26.10 5.94 -4.06
C GLN A 28 25.89 6.79 -5.33
N SER A 29 25.22 6.25 -6.35
CA SER A 29 24.95 6.94 -7.60
C SER A 29 23.73 7.87 -7.54
N LEU A 30 22.80 7.67 -6.58
CA LEU A 30 21.52 8.40 -6.52
C LEU A 30 21.65 9.93 -6.62
N PRO A 31 22.60 10.60 -5.92
CA PRO A 31 22.71 12.06 -6.02
C PRO A 31 23.02 12.54 -7.45
N LYS A 32 23.74 11.74 -8.25
CA LYS A 32 24.04 12.06 -9.65
C LYS A 32 22.83 11.88 -10.56
N LEU A 33 21.92 10.95 -10.21
CA LEU A 33 20.71 10.66 -10.98
C LEU A 33 19.66 11.77 -10.86
N LEU A 34 19.73 12.63 -9.85
CA LEU A 34 18.89 13.82 -9.75
C LEU A 34 19.14 14.82 -10.88
N GLY A 35 20.30 14.76 -11.53
CA GLY A 35 20.75 15.75 -12.49
C GLY A 35 21.42 16.95 -11.82
N ALA A 36 22.09 17.79 -12.61
CA ALA A 36 22.93 18.86 -12.08
C ALA A 36 22.14 19.91 -11.29
N ASN A 37 20.87 20.11 -11.65
CA ASN A 37 19.96 21.07 -11.05
C ASN A 37 18.69 20.41 -10.48
N GLY A 38 18.68 19.08 -10.32
CA GLY A 38 17.50 18.36 -9.86
C GLY A 38 16.43 18.19 -10.94
N GLU A 39 16.79 18.25 -12.22
CA GLU A 39 15.86 18.12 -13.36
C GLU A 39 15.09 16.79 -13.38
N ASN A 40 15.62 15.75 -12.74
CA ASN A 40 14.96 14.45 -12.60
C ASN A 40 14.24 14.29 -11.24
N ALA A 41 14.20 15.34 -10.41
CA ALA A 41 13.54 15.28 -9.12
C ALA A 41 12.01 15.24 -9.27
N VAL A 42 11.35 14.49 -8.40
CA VAL A 42 9.88 14.43 -8.32
C VAL A 42 9.38 15.17 -7.07
N PRO A 43 8.15 15.70 -7.07
CA PRO A 43 7.58 16.33 -5.89
C PRO A 43 7.36 15.33 -4.74
N VAL A 44 7.99 15.58 -3.59
CA VAL A 44 7.77 14.79 -2.36
C VAL A 44 6.58 15.33 -1.55
N LYS A 45 6.34 16.65 -1.62
CA LYS A 45 5.28 17.33 -0.87
C LYS A 45 4.54 18.30 -1.77
N VAL A 46 3.22 18.25 -1.72
CA VAL A 46 2.33 19.20 -2.38
C VAL A 46 1.48 19.92 -1.33
N TRP A 47 1.14 21.17 -1.62
CA TRP A 47 0.20 21.97 -0.83
C TRP A 47 -1.06 22.16 -1.66
N LEU A 48 -2.22 21.84 -1.09
CA LEU A 48 -3.50 21.95 -1.76
C LEU A 48 -4.27 23.15 -1.22
N LEU A 49 -4.89 23.92 -2.12
CA LEU A 49 -5.84 24.96 -1.78
C LEU A 49 -7.27 24.42 -1.97
N PRO A 50 -8.19 24.59 -0.99
CA PRO A 50 -9.58 24.21 -1.19
C PRO A 50 -10.17 24.92 -2.41
N LEU A 51 -10.86 24.18 -3.29
CA LEU A 51 -11.48 24.74 -4.49
C LEU A 51 -12.53 25.81 -4.16
N THR A 52 -13.11 25.76 -2.95
CA THR A 52 -14.03 26.78 -2.42
C THR A 52 -13.43 28.18 -2.33
N CYS A 53 -12.09 28.30 -2.31
CA CYS A 53 -11.41 29.59 -2.38
C CYS A 53 -11.46 30.21 -3.78
N LEU A 54 -11.70 29.40 -4.82
CA LEU A 54 -11.78 29.83 -6.23
C LEU A 54 -13.23 29.86 -6.74
N ASP A 55 -14.05 28.91 -6.32
CA ASP A 55 -15.46 28.78 -6.69
C ASP A 55 -16.29 28.39 -5.46
N SER A 56 -17.17 29.29 -5.02
CA SER A 56 -18.03 29.08 -3.84
C SER A 56 -19.01 27.90 -3.98
N THR A 57 -19.28 27.46 -5.21
CA THR A 57 -20.18 26.34 -5.53
C THR A 57 -19.44 24.99 -5.58
N ALA A 58 -18.11 24.99 -5.51
CA ALA A 58 -17.32 23.77 -5.50
C ALA A 58 -17.64 22.87 -4.28
N ALA A 59 -17.45 21.56 -4.45
CA ALA A 59 -17.65 20.57 -3.41
C ALA A 59 -16.82 20.90 -2.15
N LYS A 60 -17.46 20.85 -0.98
CA LYS A 60 -16.83 21.18 0.30
C LYS A 60 -16.50 19.91 1.06
N LEU A 61 -15.38 19.95 1.78
CA LEU A 61 -15.10 18.96 2.81
C LEU A 61 -16.00 19.26 4.02
N VAL A 62 -16.97 18.40 4.28
CA VAL A 62 -17.96 18.55 5.35
C VAL A 62 -17.46 17.92 6.65
N ARG A 63 -16.74 16.80 6.57
CA ARG A 63 -16.27 16.04 7.73
C ARG A 63 -14.88 15.43 7.49
N GLN A 64 -14.10 15.31 8.57
CA GLN A 64 -12.87 14.52 8.60
C GLN A 64 -13.19 13.10 9.05
N ILE A 65 -12.37 12.15 8.61
CA ILE A 65 -12.42 10.77 9.15
C ILE A 65 -11.71 10.78 10.51
N SER A 66 -12.29 10.12 11.51
CA SER A 66 -11.68 10.01 12.82
C SER A 66 -10.39 9.19 12.76
N ILE A 67 -9.41 9.61 13.54
CA ILE A 67 -8.13 8.90 13.64
C ILE A 67 -8.32 7.47 14.17
N GLY A 68 -9.31 7.27 15.04
CA GLY A 68 -9.63 5.95 15.59
C GLY A 68 -10.13 4.98 14.52
N LEU A 69 -10.95 5.45 13.56
CA LEU A 69 -11.37 4.63 12.44
C LEU A 69 -10.19 4.32 11.50
N VAL A 70 -9.35 5.31 11.19
CA VAL A 70 -8.12 5.10 10.39
C VAL A 70 -7.23 4.01 11.01
N GLN A 71 -6.99 4.10 12.33
CA GLN A 71 -6.19 3.13 13.07
C GLN A 71 -6.82 1.73 13.06
N LYS A 72 -8.13 1.62 13.24
CA LYS A 72 -8.84 0.33 13.17
C LYS A 72 -8.73 -0.30 11.78
N SER A 73 -8.98 0.46 10.73
CA SER A 73 -8.87 -0.04 9.35
C SER A 73 -7.43 -0.49 9.04
N GLN A 74 -6.43 0.27 9.49
CA GLN A 74 -5.03 -0.13 9.36
C GLN A 74 -4.74 -1.45 10.09
N SER A 75 -5.15 -1.58 11.35
CA SER A 75 -4.95 -2.80 12.15
C SER A 75 -5.56 -4.03 11.48
N VAL A 76 -6.77 -3.92 10.93
CA VAL A 76 -7.42 -5.04 10.22
C VAL A 76 -6.60 -5.47 9.00
N LEU A 77 -6.10 -4.50 8.22
CA LEU A 77 -5.26 -4.80 7.04
C LEU A 77 -3.92 -5.44 7.43
N GLU A 78 -3.32 -4.98 8.53
CA GLU A 78 -2.10 -5.57 9.10
C GLU A 78 -2.34 -7.01 9.59
N ASP A 79 -3.46 -7.28 10.27
CA ASP A 79 -3.84 -8.63 10.70
C ASP A 79 -3.98 -9.61 9.51
N PHE A 80 -4.56 -9.14 8.40
CA PHE A 80 -4.64 -9.94 7.17
C PHE A 80 -3.26 -10.20 6.56
N SER A 81 -2.39 -9.20 6.53
CA SER A 81 -1.00 -9.34 6.04
C SER A 81 -0.21 -10.34 6.89
N ASP A 82 -0.34 -10.29 8.21
CA ASP A 82 0.31 -11.22 9.14
C ASP A 82 -0.21 -12.65 8.97
N LEU A 83 -1.52 -12.80 8.78
CA LEU A 83 -2.12 -14.11 8.50
C LEU A 83 -1.59 -14.67 7.18
N GLU A 84 -1.49 -13.85 6.13
CA GLU A 84 -0.93 -14.24 4.83
C GLU A 84 0.53 -14.67 4.96
N MET A 85 1.37 -13.88 5.65
CA MET A 85 2.78 -14.20 5.88
C MET A 85 2.94 -15.54 6.60
N ARG A 86 2.23 -15.73 7.72
CA ARG A 86 2.26 -16.98 8.50
C ARG A 86 1.80 -18.18 7.68
N PHE A 87 0.77 -18.00 6.86
CA PHE A 87 0.26 -19.04 5.99
C PHE A 87 1.28 -19.42 4.91
N ASN A 88 1.89 -18.44 4.26
CA ASN A 88 2.93 -18.65 3.26
C ASN A 88 4.16 -19.35 3.86
N ASP A 89 4.56 -19.00 5.07
CA ASP A 89 5.66 -19.68 5.78
C ASP A 89 5.32 -21.12 6.13
N ALA A 90 4.10 -21.39 6.60
CA ALA A 90 3.65 -22.75 6.86
C ALA A 90 3.66 -23.62 5.58
N LEU A 91 3.25 -23.07 4.44
CA LEU A 91 3.28 -23.76 3.14
C LEU A 91 4.69 -24.03 2.62
N ARG A 92 5.68 -23.22 3.02
CA ARG A 92 7.09 -23.43 2.62
C ARG A 92 7.76 -24.58 3.38
N THR A 93 7.13 -25.13 4.42
CA THR A 93 7.69 -26.26 5.17
C THR A 93 7.76 -27.54 4.32
N GLN A 94 8.81 -28.33 4.51
CA GLN A 94 9.01 -29.59 3.77
C GLN A 94 7.84 -30.57 3.96
N THR A 95 7.27 -30.63 5.16
CA THR A 95 6.08 -31.44 5.45
C THR A 95 4.88 -30.98 4.64
N ALA A 96 4.59 -29.67 4.59
CA ALA A 96 3.46 -29.16 3.80
C ALA A 96 3.61 -29.44 2.30
N GLN A 97 4.83 -29.36 1.77
CA GLN A 97 5.14 -29.67 0.37
C GLN A 97 4.93 -31.15 0.01
N GLN A 98 5.08 -32.07 0.97
CA GLN A 98 4.82 -33.50 0.75
C GLN A 98 3.33 -33.85 0.65
N PHE A 99 2.44 -32.96 1.08
CA PHE A 99 1.00 -33.19 1.05
C PHE A 99 0.31 -32.29 0.00
N HIS A 100 0.17 -32.82 -1.22
CA HIS A 100 -0.51 -32.16 -2.36
C HIS A 100 -1.94 -31.64 -2.02
N ARG A 101 -2.61 -32.20 -1.01
CA ARG A 101 -3.92 -31.72 -0.53
C ARG A 101 -3.83 -30.36 0.18
N LEU A 102 -2.73 -30.07 0.87
CA LEU A 102 -2.48 -28.77 1.51
C LEU A 102 -2.22 -27.69 0.46
N GLU A 103 -1.47 -28.03 -0.60
CA GLU A 103 -1.27 -27.15 -1.76
C GLU A 103 -2.57 -26.88 -2.52
N LYS A 104 -3.48 -27.87 -2.62
CA LYS A 104 -4.78 -27.68 -3.27
C LYS A 104 -5.74 -26.81 -2.44
N ASN A 105 -5.67 -26.92 -1.11
CA ASN A 105 -6.49 -26.14 -0.18
C ASN A 105 -5.95 -24.72 0.08
N SER A 106 -4.73 -24.39 -0.36
CA SER A 106 -4.16 -23.04 -0.22
C SER A 106 -4.75 -22.01 -1.17
N LYS A 107 -5.21 -22.43 -2.35
CA LYS A 107 -5.81 -21.57 -3.38
C LYS A 107 -7.02 -20.75 -2.88
N PRO A 108 -8.01 -21.33 -2.17
CA PRO A 108 -9.11 -20.54 -1.61
C PRO A 108 -8.70 -19.59 -0.47
N LEU A 109 -7.69 -19.93 0.34
CA LEU A 109 -7.19 -19.07 1.42
C LEU A 109 -6.39 -17.86 0.88
N ASN A 110 -5.56 -18.08 -0.14
CA ASN A 110 -4.90 -17.00 -0.88
C ASN A 110 -5.94 -16.09 -1.57
N ARG A 111 -7.05 -16.65 -2.08
CA ARG A 111 -8.18 -15.84 -2.56
C ARG A 111 -8.84 -14.99 -1.47
N CYS A 112 -8.91 -15.42 -0.21
CA CYS A 112 -9.39 -14.56 0.88
C CYS A 112 -8.43 -13.39 1.13
N ALA A 113 -7.12 -13.64 1.18
CA ALA A 113 -6.10 -12.60 1.30
C ALA A 113 -6.13 -11.61 0.12
N LEU A 114 -6.33 -12.10 -1.11
CA LEU A 114 -6.51 -11.27 -2.32
C LEU A 114 -7.88 -10.57 -2.40
N SER A 115 -8.92 -11.15 -1.79
CA SER A 115 -10.26 -10.52 -1.72
C SER A 115 -10.29 -9.33 -0.76
N SER A 116 -9.25 -9.16 0.07
CA SER A 116 -9.04 -7.95 0.86
C SER A 116 -9.08 -6.70 0.00
N ASN A 117 -8.80 -6.76 -1.32
CA ASN A 117 -8.95 -5.65 -2.25
C ASN A 117 -10.34 -4.99 -2.22
N GLY A 118 -11.39 -5.72 -1.83
CA GLY A 118 -12.73 -5.17 -1.63
C GLY A 118 -12.78 -4.14 -0.49
N ILE A 119 -11.98 -4.33 0.57
CA ILE A 119 -11.95 -3.49 1.76
C ILE A 119 -11.35 -2.10 1.45
N PRO A 120 -10.14 -1.94 0.85
CA PRO A 120 -9.63 -0.64 0.41
C PRO A 120 -10.53 0.02 -0.64
N THR A 121 -11.16 -0.76 -1.52
CA THR A 121 -12.01 -0.20 -2.58
C THR A 121 -13.32 0.37 -2.03
N ASN A 122 -13.99 -0.36 -1.13
CA ASN A 122 -15.23 0.11 -0.50
C ASN A 122 -14.96 1.25 0.47
N SER A 123 -13.94 1.12 1.33
CA SER A 123 -13.54 2.21 2.24
C SER A 123 -13.15 3.49 1.47
N GLY A 124 -12.49 3.39 0.32
CA GLY A 124 -12.18 4.55 -0.53
C GLY A 124 -13.42 5.29 -1.05
N LYS A 125 -14.47 4.57 -1.43
CA LYS A 125 -15.74 5.17 -1.89
C LYS A 125 -16.48 5.81 -0.73
N GLU A 126 -16.62 5.07 0.36
CA GLU A 126 -17.40 5.50 1.52
C GLU A 126 -16.73 6.69 2.22
N THR A 127 -15.40 6.74 2.27
CA THR A 127 -14.67 7.90 2.80
C THR A 127 -14.89 9.14 1.95
N ALA A 128 -15.05 9.02 0.63
CA ALA A 128 -15.40 10.15 -0.23
C ALA A 128 -16.82 10.66 0.05
N ILE A 129 -17.79 9.76 0.23
CA ILE A 129 -19.19 10.09 0.55
C ILE A 129 -19.29 10.76 1.93
N ASN A 130 -18.65 10.19 2.95
CA ASN A 130 -18.60 10.74 4.30
C ASN A 130 -17.98 12.14 4.32
N ARG A 131 -16.84 12.32 3.63
CA ARG A 131 -16.16 13.62 3.50
C ARG A 131 -17.04 14.67 2.82
N GLY A 132 -17.88 14.26 1.88
CA GLY A 132 -18.89 15.11 1.22
C GLY A 132 -20.16 15.36 2.05
N GLY A 133 -20.28 14.72 3.23
CA GLY A 133 -21.46 14.84 4.11
C GLY A 133 -22.66 14.00 3.68
N GLY A 134 -22.48 13.03 2.77
CA GLY A 134 -23.55 12.16 2.31
C GLY A 134 -23.99 11.13 3.34
N GLU A 135 -23.05 10.66 4.18
CA GLU A 135 -23.28 9.61 5.18
C GLU A 135 -22.57 9.93 6.52
N GLU A 136 -23.03 9.28 7.59
CA GLU A 136 -22.36 9.33 8.89
C GLU A 136 -21.15 8.40 8.94
N GLU A 137 -20.20 8.68 9.84
CA GLU A 137 -18.99 7.87 9.98
C GLU A 137 -19.28 6.45 10.47
N ALA A 138 -20.43 6.22 11.10
CA ALA A 138 -20.84 4.88 11.53
C ALA A 138 -20.88 3.87 10.38
N VAL A 139 -21.24 4.30 9.16
CA VAL A 139 -21.30 3.41 7.98
C VAL A 139 -19.91 2.87 7.61
N LEU A 140 -18.88 3.70 7.75
CA LEU A 140 -17.49 3.29 7.54
C LEU A 140 -16.98 2.27 8.56
N ALA A 141 -17.56 2.25 9.76
CA ALA A 141 -17.17 1.31 10.81
C ALA A 141 -17.77 -0.08 10.61
N GLU A 142 -18.70 -0.24 9.67
CA GLU A 142 -19.37 -1.51 9.33
C GLU A 142 -18.71 -2.24 8.14
N ILE A 143 -17.74 -1.60 7.47
CA ILE A 143 -16.93 -2.16 6.36
C ILE A 143 -15.82 -3.06 6.93
#